data_AF-T0XRA7-F1
#
_entry.id   AF-T0XRA7-F1
#
_cell.length_a   1.000
_cell.length_b   1.000
_cell.length_c   1.000
_cell.angle_alpha   90.00
_cell.angle_beta   90.00
_cell.angle_gamma   90.00
#
_symmetry.space_group_name_H-M   'P 1'
#
loop_
_entity.id
_entity.type
_entity.pdbx_description
1 polymer ?
#
loop_
_entity_poly.entity_id
_entity_poly.type
_entity_poly.pdbx_seq_one_letter_code
_entity_poly.pdbx_strand_id
1 'polypeptide(L)'
;MELLSLLATSETEIRSLKEEIKELKARLNKNSQNSSRPPSSDGYRKPAPKSLRTPSGKKTGGQPGHDGDTLLAVPVPDRIVEIPVLSCSCGADLSGITASEYEARQVFDLPEPRLDVTEYLSAKCAARPAGRV
;
A
#
# COMPACT_ATOMS: atom_id res chain seq x y z
N MET A 1 47.10 -22.81 52.92
CA MET A 1 45.75 -23.28 52.52
C MET A 1 44.86 -22.15 52.01
N GLU A 2 44.95 -20.91 52.54
CA GLU A 2 44.14 -19.76 52.06
C GLU A 2 44.41 -19.27 50.62
N LEU A 3 45.68 -19.24 50.19
CA LEU A 3 46.04 -18.76 48.85
C LEU A 3 45.49 -19.66 47.73
N LEU A 4 45.49 -20.98 47.95
CA LEU A 4 44.97 -21.95 46.99
C LEU A 4 43.44 -21.87 46.90
N SER A 5 42.75 -21.63 48.02
CA SER A 5 41.30 -21.41 47.99
C SER A 5 40.95 -20.10 47.28
N LEU A 6 41.71 -19.02 47.47
CA LEU A 6 41.47 -17.74 46.82
C LEU A 6 41.66 -17.80 45.29
N LEU A 7 42.69 -18.54 44.83
CA LEU A 7 42.91 -18.81 43.41
C LEU A 7 41.77 -19.64 42.82
N ALA A 8 41.36 -20.71 43.51
CA ALA A 8 40.25 -21.54 43.06
C ALA A 8 38.93 -20.76 42.97
N THR A 9 38.61 -19.92 43.95
CA THR A 9 37.42 -19.06 43.92
C THR A 9 37.50 -18.06 42.77
N SER A 10 38.65 -17.41 42.57
CA SER A 10 38.85 -16.46 41.48
C SER A 10 38.71 -17.12 40.10
N GLU A 11 39.24 -18.33 39.91
CA GLU A 11 39.07 -19.08 38.66
C GLU A 11 37.61 -19.46 38.39
N THR A 12 36.86 -19.82 39.43
CA THR A 12 35.43 -20.13 39.30
C THR A 12 34.62 -18.89 38.94
N GLU A 13 34.92 -17.74 39.55
CA GLU A 13 34.28 -16.46 39.22
C GLU A 13 34.59 -16.02 37.80
N ILE A 14 35.86 -16.09 37.38
CA ILE A 14 36.27 -15.77 36.00
C ILE A 14 35.55 -16.65 35.00
N ARG A 15 35.37 -17.94 35.30
CA ARG A 15 34.64 -18.88 34.42
C ARG A 15 33.17 -18.48 34.32
N SER A 16 32.51 -18.24 35.46
CA SER A 16 31.12 -17.81 35.51
C SER A 16 30.89 -16.52 34.73
N LEU A 17 31.74 -15.51 34.96
CA LEU A 17 31.67 -14.23 34.26
C LEU A 17 31.92 -14.38 32.76
N LYS A 18 32.85 -15.24 32.34
CA LYS A 18 33.08 -15.51 30.91
C LYS A 18 31.87 -16.16 30.25
N GLU A 19 31.20 -17.08 30.94
CA GLU A 19 29.98 -17.74 30.48
C GLU A 19 28.84 -16.73 30.32
N GLU A 20 28.64 -15.89 31.33
CA GLU A 20 27.61 -14.85 31.33
C GLU A 20 27.88 -13.79 30.24
N ILE A 21 29.12 -13.34 30.08
CA ILE A 21 29.52 -12.44 28.99
C ILE A 21 29.23 -13.07 27.63
N LYS A 22 29.53 -14.36 27.45
CA LYS A 22 29.27 -15.08 26.20
C LYS A 22 27.77 -15.13 25.91
N GLU A 23 26.95 -15.42 26.91
CA GLU A 23 25.50 -15.48 26.77
C GLU A 23 24.91 -14.09 26.47
N LEU A 24 25.31 -13.06 27.21
CA LEU A 24 24.84 -11.69 27.00
C LEU A 24 25.22 -11.18 25.60
N LYS A 25 26.46 -11.46 25.15
CA LYS A 25 26.89 -11.15 23.77
C LYS A 25 26.06 -11.90 22.73
N ALA A 26 25.75 -13.17 22.96
CA ALA A 26 24.89 -13.95 22.07
C ALA A 26 23.48 -13.37 22.01
N ARG A 27 22.91 -12.93 23.14
CA ARG A 27 21.60 -12.26 23.20
C ARG A 27 21.62 -10.91 22.46
N LEU A 28 22.66 -10.11 22.62
CA LEU A 28 22.81 -8.80 21.97
C LEU A 28 22.98 -8.90 20.45
N ASN A 29 23.68 -9.93 19.97
CA ASN A 29 23.94 -10.14 18.54
C ASN A 29 22.81 -10.85 17.79
N LYS A 30 21.72 -11.25 18.48
CA LYS A 30 20.55 -11.83 17.82
C LYS A 30 19.78 -10.76 17.04
N ASN A 31 19.57 -11.02 15.76
CA ASN A 31 18.77 -10.21 14.84
C ASN A 31 17.93 -11.11 13.92
N SER A 32 17.11 -10.53 13.07
CA SER A 32 16.26 -11.29 12.14
C SER A 32 17.02 -12.20 11.18
N GLN A 33 18.30 -11.93 10.91
CA GLN A 33 19.12 -12.75 10.01
C GLN A 33 19.57 -14.07 10.65
N ASN A 34 19.71 -14.12 11.98
CA ASN A 34 20.30 -15.26 12.69
C ASN A 34 19.42 -15.87 13.79
N SER A 35 18.16 -15.43 13.94
CA SER A 35 17.29 -15.86 15.06
C SER A 35 15.87 -16.30 14.67
N SER A 36 15.58 -16.50 13.38
CA SER A 36 14.23 -16.82 12.86
C SER A 36 13.13 -15.83 13.27
N ARG A 37 13.49 -14.68 13.84
CA ARG A 37 12.58 -13.59 14.19
C ARG A 37 12.29 -12.75 12.94
N PRO A 38 11.07 -12.21 12.80
CA PRO A 38 10.76 -11.37 11.66
C PRO A 38 11.61 -10.07 11.69
N PRO A 39 12.01 -9.52 10.52
CA PRO A 39 12.76 -8.26 10.42
C PRO A 39 12.11 -7.04 11.08
N SER A 40 10.78 -7.10 11.33
CA SER A 40 10.07 -6.08 12.10
C SER A 40 10.52 -6.01 13.55
N SER A 41 10.99 -7.13 14.14
CA SER A 41 11.48 -7.19 15.53
C SER A 41 12.81 -6.45 15.75
N ASP A 42 13.58 -6.19 14.69
CA ASP A 42 14.88 -5.52 14.78
C ASP A 42 14.75 -3.99 14.95
N GLY A 43 13.54 -3.43 14.83
CA GLY A 43 13.28 -1.99 15.01
C GLY A 43 14.12 -1.12 14.07
N TYR A 44 14.80 -0.11 14.62
CA TYR A 44 15.71 0.78 13.87
C TYR A 44 17.11 0.21 13.65
N ARG A 45 17.45 -0.95 14.24
CA ARG A 45 18.75 -1.61 14.01
C ARG A 45 18.81 -2.34 12.67
N LYS A 46 17.66 -2.55 12.02
CA LYS A 46 17.61 -3.18 10.71
C LYS A 46 18.29 -2.28 9.66
N PRO A 47 19.10 -2.85 8.75
CA PRO A 47 19.66 -2.09 7.65
C PRO A 47 18.54 -1.53 6.78
N ALA A 48 18.77 -0.37 6.15
CA ALA A 48 17.82 0.21 5.21
C ALA A 48 17.54 -0.82 4.09
N PRO A 49 16.26 -1.02 3.72
CA PRO A 49 15.91 -1.96 2.65
C PRO A 49 16.58 -1.50 1.36
N LYS A 50 17.46 -2.34 0.82
CA LYS A 50 18.07 -2.11 -0.49
C LYS A 50 17.17 -2.73 -1.56
N SER A 51 16.75 -1.91 -2.52
CA SER A 51 16.06 -2.41 -3.69
C SER A 51 16.96 -3.39 -4.44
N LEU A 52 16.49 -4.61 -4.66
CA LEU A 52 17.14 -5.58 -5.56
C LEU A 52 16.78 -5.32 -7.03
N ARG A 53 15.92 -4.33 -7.31
CA ARG A 53 15.47 -4.02 -8.66
C ARG A 53 16.61 -3.40 -9.45
N THR A 54 16.93 -4.00 -10.59
CA THR A 54 17.79 -3.36 -11.58
C THR A 54 17.07 -2.17 -12.22
N PRO A 55 17.73 -1.01 -12.38
CA PRO A 55 17.13 0.13 -13.04
C PRO A 55 16.80 -0.25 -14.48
N SER A 56 15.54 -0.08 -14.88
CA SER A 56 15.07 -0.48 -16.21
C SER A 56 15.61 0.40 -17.35
N GLY A 57 16.26 1.53 -17.04
CA GLY A 57 16.71 2.53 -18.03
C GLY A 57 15.59 3.26 -18.78
N LYS A 58 14.35 2.75 -18.73
CA LYS A 58 13.16 3.36 -19.31
C LYS A 58 12.79 4.65 -18.57
N LYS A 59 12.46 5.69 -19.34
CA LYS A 59 11.85 6.91 -18.80
C LYS A 59 10.53 6.56 -18.13
N THR A 60 10.23 7.22 -17.02
CA THR A 60 8.91 7.19 -16.38
C THR A 60 7.89 7.87 -17.28
N GLY A 61 6.68 7.31 -17.38
CA GLY A 61 5.59 7.88 -18.18
C GLY A 61 5.08 6.94 -19.27
N GLY A 62 4.20 7.48 -20.13
CA GLY A 62 3.64 6.80 -21.29
C GLY A 62 4.69 6.44 -22.33
N GLN A 63 4.27 5.68 -23.35
CA GLN A 63 5.14 5.35 -24.48
C GLN A 63 5.55 6.63 -25.24
N PRO A 64 6.79 6.73 -25.74
CA PRO A 64 7.23 7.87 -26.56
C PRO A 64 6.31 8.08 -27.76
N GLY A 65 5.82 9.31 -27.94
CA GLY A 65 4.93 9.69 -29.05
C GLY A 65 3.43 9.59 -28.76
N HIS A 66 3.03 9.20 -27.54
CA HIS A 66 1.64 9.34 -27.10
C HIS A 66 1.47 10.69 -26.42
N ASP A 67 0.61 11.53 -26.99
CA ASP A 67 0.15 12.73 -26.31
C ASP A 67 -0.69 12.32 -25.10
N GLY A 68 -0.34 12.86 -23.93
CA GLY A 68 -1.07 12.56 -22.70
C GLY A 68 -2.32 13.41 -22.62
N ASP A 69 -3.49 12.79 -22.79
CA ASP A 69 -4.77 13.46 -22.55
C ASP A 69 -5.12 13.39 -21.07
N THR A 70 -4.64 14.38 -20.32
CA THR A 70 -5.06 14.57 -18.92
C THR A 70 -6.47 15.14 -18.88
N LEU A 71 -7.38 14.54 -18.10
CA LEU A 71 -8.70 15.11 -17.87
C LEU A 71 -8.57 16.46 -17.15
N LEU A 72 -8.87 17.54 -17.88
CA LEU A 72 -8.89 18.89 -17.35
C LEU A 72 -10.26 19.19 -16.73
N ALA A 73 -10.26 20.02 -15.68
CA ALA A 73 -11.51 20.51 -15.10
C ALA A 73 -12.35 21.22 -16.17
N VAL A 74 -13.63 20.84 -16.27
CA VAL A 74 -14.58 21.40 -17.24
C VAL A 74 -15.25 22.65 -16.66
N PRO A 75 -15.56 23.67 -17.48
CA PRO A 75 -16.19 24.89 -16.99
C PRO A 75 -17.65 24.67 -16.52
N VAL A 76 -18.33 23.67 -17.08
CA VAL A 76 -19.73 23.36 -16.78
C VAL A 76 -19.86 21.85 -16.53
N PRO A 77 -19.96 21.40 -15.26
CA PRO A 77 -20.17 19.99 -14.93
C PRO A 77 -21.65 19.60 -15.08
N ASP A 78 -21.92 18.31 -15.31
CA ASP A 78 -23.29 17.79 -15.45
C ASP A 78 -24.12 17.92 -14.15
N ARG A 79 -23.45 17.90 -13.00
CA ARG A 79 -24.06 18.03 -11.68
C ARG A 79 -23.14 18.81 -10.73
N ILE A 80 -23.72 19.69 -9.93
CA ILE A 80 -23.06 20.38 -8.81
C ILE A 80 -23.67 19.86 -7.51
N VAL A 81 -22.82 19.47 -6.56
CA VAL A 81 -23.24 19.09 -5.20
C VAL A 81 -22.51 19.98 -4.22
N GLU A 82 -23.24 20.83 -3.54
CA GLU A 82 -22.69 21.67 -2.47
C GLU A 82 -22.56 20.85 -1.18
N ILE A 83 -21.37 20.90 -0.58
CA ILE A 83 -21.09 20.25 0.70
C ILE A 83 -20.99 21.35 1.75
N PRO A 84 -21.95 21.45 2.70
CA PRO A 84 -21.94 22.51 3.70
C PRO A 84 -20.83 22.29 4.72
N VAL A 85 -20.24 23.37 5.18
CA VAL A 85 -19.35 23.34 6.35
C VAL A 85 -20.24 23.47 7.59
N LEU A 86 -20.28 22.43 8.40
CA LEU A 86 -21.12 22.39 9.60
C LEU A 86 -20.39 22.89 10.84
N SER A 87 -19.06 22.83 10.86
CA SER A 87 -18.26 23.29 11.99
C SER A 87 -16.91 23.84 11.58
N CYS A 88 -16.41 24.77 12.38
CA CYS A 88 -15.07 25.32 12.23
C CYS A 88 -14.05 24.48 12.99
N SER A 89 -12.76 24.57 12.62
CA SER A 89 -11.66 23.96 13.38
C SER A 89 -11.56 24.44 14.83
N CYS A 90 -12.13 25.61 15.15
CA CYS A 90 -12.25 26.12 16.52
C CYS A 90 -13.44 25.54 17.30
N GLY A 91 -14.28 24.70 16.69
CA GLY A 91 -15.46 24.08 17.32
C GLY A 91 -16.76 24.88 17.22
N ALA A 92 -16.76 26.03 16.54
CA ALA A 92 -17.99 26.79 16.29
C ALA A 92 -18.93 26.03 15.34
N ASP A 93 -20.23 26.08 15.63
CA ASP A 93 -21.29 25.57 14.75
C ASP A 93 -21.56 26.56 13.61
N LEU A 94 -21.55 26.06 12.38
CA LEU A 94 -21.74 26.82 11.15
C LEU A 94 -22.99 26.36 10.38
N SER A 95 -23.81 25.46 10.94
CA SER A 95 -24.95 24.82 10.27
C SER A 95 -26.02 25.78 9.71
N GLY A 96 -26.05 27.04 10.13
CA GLY A 96 -26.95 28.09 9.62
C GLY A 96 -26.24 29.27 8.95
N ILE A 97 -24.92 29.19 8.75
CA ILE A 97 -24.12 30.30 8.21
C ILE A 97 -23.95 30.12 6.70
N THR A 98 -24.25 31.18 5.94
CA THR A 98 -24.05 31.18 4.49
C THR A 98 -22.56 31.25 4.15
N ALA A 99 -22.10 30.36 3.28
CA ALA A 99 -20.72 30.38 2.81
C ALA A 99 -20.44 31.66 1.99
N SER A 100 -19.29 32.28 2.24
CA SER A 100 -18.83 33.45 1.49
C SER A 100 -18.10 33.08 0.20
N GLU A 101 -17.45 31.91 0.17
CA GLU A 101 -16.63 31.42 -0.93
C GLU A 101 -16.73 29.90 -1.06
N TYR A 102 -16.41 29.37 -2.24
CA TYR A 102 -16.45 27.95 -2.55
C TYR A 102 -15.14 27.49 -3.21
N GLU A 103 -14.65 26.32 -2.81
CA GLU A 103 -13.58 25.60 -3.51
C GLU A 103 -14.19 24.44 -4.29
N ALA A 104 -13.92 24.35 -5.59
CA ALA A 104 -14.46 23.30 -6.46
C ALA A 104 -13.44 22.18 -6.67
N ARG A 105 -13.89 20.92 -6.56
CA ARG A 105 -13.16 19.72 -6.99
C ARG A 105 -14.06 18.90 -7.90
N GLN A 106 -13.54 18.49 -9.06
CA GLN A 106 -14.29 17.68 -10.02
C GLN A 106 -13.81 16.23 -9.99
N VAL A 107 -14.78 15.33 -10.03
CA VAL A 107 -14.57 13.89 -10.16
C VAL A 107 -15.19 13.46 -11.48
N PHE A 108 -14.42 12.72 -12.29
CA PHE A 108 -14.87 12.18 -13.56
C PHE A 108 -15.20 10.71 -13.38
N ASP A 109 -16.48 10.42 -13.14
CA ASP A 109 -17.00 9.06 -13.08
C ASP A 109 -17.88 8.77 -14.30
N LEU A 110 -17.84 7.52 -14.77
CA LEU A 110 -18.75 7.05 -15.79
C LEU A 110 -20.07 6.65 -15.10
N PRO A 111 -21.24 7.14 -15.57
CA PRO A 111 -22.52 6.64 -15.09
C PRO A 111 -22.63 5.13 -15.40
N GLU A 112 -23.54 4.43 -14.72
CA GLU A 112 -23.77 3.00 -14.95
C GLU A 112 -23.95 2.73 -16.45
N PRO A 113 -23.07 1.91 -17.07
CA PRO A 113 -23.12 1.69 -18.51
C PRO A 113 -24.39 0.93 -18.85
N ARG A 114 -25.14 1.45 -19.82
CA ARG A 114 -26.34 0.77 -20.32
C ARG A 114 -25.94 -0.27 -21.37
N LEU A 115 -26.54 -1.46 -21.29
CA LEU A 115 -26.36 -2.48 -22.33
C LEU A 115 -27.08 -2.03 -23.60
N ASP A 116 -26.34 -2.01 -24.71
CA ASP A 116 -26.92 -1.93 -26.04
C ASP A 116 -27.22 -3.35 -26.52
N VAL A 117 -28.49 -3.67 -26.77
CA VAL A 117 -28.94 -5.00 -27.16
C VAL A 117 -29.51 -4.94 -28.56
N THR A 118 -28.84 -5.62 -29.49
CA THR A 118 -29.33 -5.79 -30.86
C THR A 118 -29.73 -7.25 -31.09
N GLU A 119 -31.00 -7.50 -31.42
CA GLU A 119 -31.48 -8.81 -31.85
C GLU A 119 -31.35 -8.95 -33.37
N TYR A 120 -30.60 -9.96 -33.82
CA TYR A 120 -30.47 -10.30 -35.24
C TYR A 120 -31.42 -11.46 -35.58
N LEU A 121 -32.46 -11.17 -36.36
CA LEU A 121 -33.37 -12.19 -36.85
C LEU A 121 -32.92 -12.72 -38.21
N SER A 122 -32.57 -14.00 -38.26
CA SER A 122 -32.34 -14.71 -39.53
C SER A 122 -33.65 -15.32 -40.04
N ALA A 123 -33.98 -15.09 -41.31
CA ALA A 123 -35.11 -15.77 -41.94
C ALA A 123 -34.88 -17.29 -41.98
N LYS A 124 -35.91 -18.07 -41.63
CA LYS A 124 -35.91 -19.53 -41.81
C LYS A 124 -36.64 -19.91 -43.09
N CYS A 125 -36.08 -20.84 -43.85
CA CYS A 125 -36.76 -21.38 -45.04
C CYS A 125 -37.97 -22.22 -44.62
N ALA A 126 -39.15 -21.92 -45.15
CA ALA A 126 -40.40 -22.61 -44.84
C ALA A 126 -40.68 -23.85 -45.72
N ALA A 127 -39.69 -24.34 -46.48
CA ALA A 127 -39.90 -25.48 -47.37
C ALA A 127 -40.30 -26.73 -46.58
N ARG A 128 -41.43 -27.36 -46.96
CA ARG A 128 -41.74 -28.73 -46.51
C ARG A 128 -40.66 -29.67 -47.04
N PRO A 129 -40.19 -30.66 -46.25
CA PRO A 129 -39.28 -31.65 -46.78
C PRO A 129 -39.98 -32.36 -47.93
N ALA A 130 -39.49 -32.16 -49.15
CA ALA A 130 -39.95 -32.94 -50.29
C ALA A 130 -39.60 -34.41 -50.00
N GLY A 131 -40.63 -35.22 -49.79
CA GLY A 131 -40.51 -36.65 -49.55
C GLY A 131 -39.68 -37.29 -50.66
N ARG A 132 -38.72 -38.10 -50.27
CA ARG A 132 -37.88 -38.89 -51.18
C ARG A 132 -38.68 -40.13 -51.60
N VAL A 133 -39.13 -40.19 -52.85
CA VAL A 133 -38.96 -41.23 -53.91
C VAL A 133 -39.83 -40.83 -55.08
#